data_AF-A0A926C9Z5-F1
#
_entry.id   AF-A0A926C9Z5-F1
#
_cell.length_a   1.000
_cell.length_b   1.000
_cell.length_c   1.000
_cell.angle_alpha   90.00
_cell.angle_beta   90.00
_cell.angle_gamma   90.00
#
_symmetry.space_group_name_H-M   'P 1'
#
loop_
_entity.id
_entity.type
_entity.pdbx_description
1 polymer ?
#
loop_
_entity_poly.entity_id
_entity_poly.type
_entity_poly.pdbx_seq_one_letter_code
_entity_poly.pdbx_strand_id
1 'polypeptide(L)' 'MTPWQNVPGVSWGHEALPVAAPPGAARVVQLALSQIGKPYVWGDEGPSTFDCSGLMQWSYGQIGRTIPRTAQ' A
#
# COMPACT_ATOMS: atom_id res chain seq x y z
N MET A 1 4.55 3.67 25.45
CA MET A 1 5.22 2.46 24.97
C MET A 1 4.17 1.37 24.87
N THR A 2 3.79 0.95 23.66
CA THR A 2 2.67 0.00 23.50
C THR A 2 3.16 -1.43 23.77
N PRO A 3 2.32 -2.28 24.41
CA PRO A 3 2.69 -3.64 24.84
C PRO A 3 3.01 -4.62 23.69
N TRP A 4 2.82 -4.22 22.44
CA TRP A 4 3.02 -5.06 21.25
C TRP A 4 4.43 -5.01 20.65
N GLN A 5 5.26 -4.08 21.12
CA GLN A 5 6.63 -3.91 20.61
C GLN A 5 7.62 -4.92 21.21
N ASN A 6 7.21 -5.76 22.17
CA ASN A 6 8.13 -6.57 22.98
C ASN A 6 7.71 -8.05 23.04
N VAL A 7 7.45 -8.65 21.86
CA VAL A 7 7.20 -10.09 21.73
C VAL A 7 8.55 -10.79 21.53
N PRO A 8 8.99 -11.66 22.46
CA PRO A 8 10.27 -12.36 22.31
C PRO A 8 10.30 -13.19 21.03
N GLY A 9 11.28 -12.94 20.15
CA GLY A 9 11.43 -13.64 18.86
C GLY A 9 10.75 -12.98 17.65
N VAL A 10 10.08 -11.84 17.83
CA VAL A 10 9.53 -11.04 16.72
C VAL A 10 10.37 -9.76 16.57
N SER A 11 11.30 -9.74 15.62
CA SER A 11 11.91 -8.49 15.18
C SER A 11 10.94 -7.78 14.23
N TRP A 12 10.31 -6.69 14.68
CA TRP A 12 9.53 -5.77 13.82
C TRP A 12 10.44 -4.89 12.93
N GLY A 13 11.67 -5.34 12.68
CA GLY A 13 12.61 -4.63 11.84
C GLY A 13 12.14 -4.62 10.39
N HIS A 14 12.38 -3.51 9.68
CA HIS A 14 12.49 -3.52 8.22
C HIS A 14 13.79 -4.23 7.86
N GLU A 15 13.92 -5.50 8.24
CA GLU A 15 15.01 -6.35 7.79
C GLU A 15 14.81 -6.49 6.28
N ALA A 16 15.47 -5.61 5.54
CA ALA A 16 15.50 -5.67 4.10
C ALA A 16 16.17 -6.99 3.75
N LEU A 17 15.35 -8.01 3.49
CA LEU A 17 15.82 -9.22 2.85
C LEU A 17 16.59 -8.78 1.60
N PRO A 18 17.73 -9.41 1.27
CA PRO A 18 18.60 -8.99 0.17
C PRO A 18 18.00 -9.30 -1.22
N VAL A 19 16.69 -9.12 -1.38
CA VAL A 19 15.97 -9.21 -2.64
C VAL A 19 15.64 -7.81 -3.12
N ALA A 20 16.05 -7.50 -4.36
CA ALA A 20 15.67 -6.26 -4.99
C ALA A 20 14.14 -6.23 -5.17
N ALA A 21 13.51 -5.10 -4.82
CA ALA A 21 12.09 -4.91 -5.07
C ALA A 21 11.82 -4.99 -6.59
N PRO A 22 10.64 -5.48 -7.02
CA PRO A 22 10.28 -5.50 -8.43
C PRO A 22 10.33 -4.10 -9.05
N PRO A 23 10.64 -3.98 -10.35
CA PRO A 23 10.57 -2.70 -11.07
C PRO A 23 9.21 -2.03 -10.88
N GLY A 24 9.23 -0.79 -10.38
CA GLY A 24 8.04 0.03 -10.12
C GLY A 24 7.49 -0.03 -8.70
N ALA A 25 7.98 -0.93 -7.83
CA ALA A 25 7.46 -1.07 -6.46
C ALA A 25 7.54 0.25 -5.65
N ALA A 26 8.70 0.92 -5.67
CA ALA A 26 8.87 2.21 -5.00
C ALA A 26 7.92 3.29 -5.54
N ARG A 27 7.63 3.27 -6.85
CA ARG A 27 6.72 4.24 -7.47
C ARG A 27 5.28 4.02 -7.02
N VAL A 28 4.81 2.77 -6.94
CA VAL A 28 3.47 2.44 -6.42
C VAL A 28 3.29 2.94 -4.99
N VAL A 29 4.30 2.73 -4.13
CA VAL A 29 4.28 3.24 -2.75
C VAL A 29 4.21 4.77 -2.72
N GLN A 30 5.04 5.47 -3.51
CA GLN A 30 5.00 6.94 -3.58
C GLN A 30 3.65 7.47 -4.05
N LEU A 31 3.02 6.80 -5.02
CA LEU A 31 1.69 7.16 -5.51
C LEU A 31 0.62 6.97 -4.44
N ALA A 32 0.61 5.84 -3.74
CA ALA A 32 -0.31 5.62 -2.63
C ALA A 32 -0.12 6.67 -1.52
N LEU A 33 1.13 6.97 -1.16
CA LEU A 33 1.46 7.99 -0.16
C LEU A 33 1.00 9.40 -0.58
N SER A 34 1.00 9.72 -1.89
CA SER A 34 0.50 11.01 -2.37
C SER A 34 -1.02 11.19 -2.21
N GLN A 35 -1.75 10.13 -1.84
CA GLN A 35 -3.19 10.16 -1.59
C GLN A 35 -3.54 10.32 -0.09
N ILE A 36 -2.54 10.44 0.79
CA ILE A 36 -2.76 10.66 2.23
C ILE A 36 -3.68 11.87 2.46
N GLY A 37 -4.68 11.67 3.31
CA GLY A 37 -5.67 12.69 3.68
C GLY A 37 -6.95 12.67 2.84
N LYS A 38 -7.02 11.89 1.75
CA LYS A 38 -8.26 11.73 0.99
C LYS A 38 -9.30 10.92 1.76
N PRO A 39 -10.61 11.25 1.66
CA PRO A 39 -11.63 10.52 2.38
C PRO A 39 -11.76 9.06 1.91
N TYR A 40 -12.10 8.18 2.85
CA TYR A 40 -12.46 6.81 2.57
C TYR A 40 -13.93 6.72 2.14
N VAL A 41 -14.20 6.11 0.99
CA VAL A 41 -15.56 5.85 0.50
C VAL A 41 -15.64 4.43 -0.01
N TRP A 42 -16.54 3.63 0.56
CA TRP A 42 -16.72 2.24 0.17
C TRP A 42 -17.10 2.12 -1.32
N GLY A 43 -16.37 1.29 -2.07
CA GLY A 43 -16.63 1.08 -3.49
C GLY A 43 -15.94 2.08 -4.42
N ASP A 44 -15.21 3.06 -3.89
CA ASP A 44 -14.63 4.14 -4.69
C ASP A 44 -13.19 3.89 -5.16
N GLU A 45 -12.83 4.44 -6.32
CA GLU A 45 -11.59 4.12 -7.07
C GLU A 45 -10.73 5.36 -7.40
N GLY A 46 -11.09 6.53 -6.86
CA GLY A 46 -10.32 7.76 -7.04
C GLY A 46 -10.73 8.61 -8.25
N PRO A 47 -9.98 9.70 -8.49
CA PRO A 47 -8.83 10.15 -7.71
C PRO A 47 -9.22 10.94 -6.45
N SER A 48 -10.48 11.31 -6.24
CA SER A 48 -10.88 12.19 -5.12
C SER A 48 -11.02 11.47 -3.78
N THR A 49 -11.46 10.21 -3.83
CA THR A 49 -11.85 9.38 -2.70
C THR A 49 -11.59 7.91 -3.04
N PHE A 50 -11.28 7.08 -2.05
CA PHE A 50 -10.87 5.69 -2.29
C PHE A 50 -11.43 4.73 -1.24
N ASP A 51 -11.68 3.48 -1.63
CA ASP A 51 -11.60 2.37 -0.68
C ASP A 51 -10.20 1.74 -0.65
N CYS A 52 -10.01 0.74 0.22
CA CYS A 52 -8.71 0.08 0.42
C CYS A 52 -8.13 -0.48 -0.89
N SER A 53 -8.97 -1.11 -1.69
CA SER A 53 -8.59 -1.79 -2.93
C SER A 53 -8.61 -0.86 -4.15
N GLY A 54 -9.44 0.18 -4.14
CA GLY A 54 -9.46 1.25 -5.13
C GLY A 54 -8.16 2.06 -5.12
N LEU A 55 -7.62 2.38 -3.92
CA LEU A 55 -6.32 3.03 -3.80
C LEU A 55 -5.19 2.19 -4.41
N MET A 56 -5.21 0.88 -4.17
CA MET A 56 -4.21 -0.04 -4.72
C MET A 56 -4.33 -0.15 -6.23
N GLN A 57 -5.54 -0.35 -6.76
CA GLN A 57 -5.78 -0.39 -8.20
C GLN A 57 -5.30 0.88 -8.89
N TRP A 58 -5.66 2.04 -8.33
CA TRP A 58 -5.25 3.33 -8.87
C TRP A 58 -3.72 3.47 -8.90
N SER A 59 -3.04 3.10 -7.80
CA SER A 59 -1.58 3.24 -7.67
C SER A 59 -0.81 2.31 -8.61
N TYR A 60 -1.26 1.06 -8.79
CA TYR A 60 -0.69 0.13 -9.77
C TYR A 60 -1.02 0.55 -11.21
N GLY A 61 -2.22 1.08 -11.44
CA GLY A 61 -2.67 1.59 -12.74
C GLY A 61 -1.78 2.71 -13.29
N GLN A 62 -1.25 3.58 -12.42
CA GLN A 62 -0.32 4.65 -12.82
C GLN A 62 1.01 4.12 -13.40
N ILE A 63 1.36 2.85 -13.13
CA ILE A 63 2.54 2.19 -13.71
C ILE A 63 2.16 1.14 -14.74
N GLY A 64 0.92 1.20 -15.27
CA GLY A 64 0.43 0.29 -16.31
C GLY A 64 0.17 -1.14 -15.83
N ARG A 65 -0.03 -1.36 -14.53
CA ARG A 65 -0.33 -2.69 -13.96
C ARG A 65 -1.79 -2.77 -13.50
N THR A 66 -2.50 -3.78 -13.97
CA THR A 66 -3.87 -4.08 -13.54
C THR A 66 -3.84 -5.11 -12.41
N ILE A 67 -4.63 -4.88 -11.37
CA ILE A 67 -4.84 -5.82 -10.26
C ILE A 67 -6.35 -5.99 -10.00
N PRO A 68 -6.79 -7.08 -9.33
CA PRO A 68 -8.20 -7.28 -9.02
C PRO A 68 -8.81 -6.16 -8.17
N ARG A 69 -10.13 -5.97 -8.30
CA ARG A 69 -10.88 -4.90 -7.62
C ARG A 69 -10.97 -5.05 -6.11
N THR A 70 -10.90 -6.27 -5.59
CA THR A 70 -11.13 -6.57 -4.18
C THR A 70 -9.85 -7.07 -3.53
N ALA A 71 -9.64 -6.70 -2.27
CA ALA A 71 -8.62 -7.34 -1.45
C ALA A 71 -8.98 -8.81 -1.21
N GLN A 72 -7.98 -9.70 -1.22
CA GLN A 72 -8.07 -11.13 -0.92
C GLN A 72 -7.03 -11.51 0.12
#